data_AF-A0A2V8ZK57-F1
#
_entry.id   AF-A0A2V8ZK57-F1
#
_cell.length_a   1.000
_cell.length_b   1.000
_cell.length_c   1.000
_cell.angle_alpha   90.00
_cell.angle_beta   90.00
_cell.angle_gamma   90.00
#
_symmetry.space_group_name_H-M   'P 1'
#
loop_
_entity.id
_entity.type
_entity.pdbx_description
1 polymer ?
#
loop_
_entity_poly.entity_id
_entity_poly.type
_entity_poly.pdbx_seq_one_letter_code
_entity_poly.pdbx_strand_id
1 'polypeptide(L)'
;MRRPCVVKCVDSFGIEHTAKVEAESLFEAAVRGLYKLDSSFWTEEDVFDRMDVTVEVHEEPTTHTVKVEKLKHWIKSHGRHPREEAKNRN
;
A
#
# COMPACT_ATOMS: atom_id res chain seq x y z
N MET A 1 -15.19 -7.99 -0.77
CA MET A 1 -14.08 -8.51 0.05
C MET A 1 -13.33 -7.32 0.61
N ARG A 2 -13.09 -7.29 1.92
CA ARG A 2 -12.28 -6.25 2.56
C ARG A 2 -10.82 -6.42 2.18
N ARG A 3 -10.14 -5.32 1.89
CA ARG A 3 -8.70 -5.28 1.59
C ARG A 3 -7.96 -4.54 2.70
N PRO A 4 -6.72 -4.94 3.03
CA PRO A 4 -5.89 -4.18 3.94
C PRO A 4 -5.49 -2.86 3.29
N CYS A 5 -5.73 -1.77 3.99
CA CYS A 5 -5.41 -0.42 3.57
C CYS A 5 -4.52 0.27 4.61
N VAL A 6 -3.61 1.10 4.14
CA VAL A 6 -2.87 2.07 4.97
C VAL A 6 -3.44 3.44 4.65
N VAL A 7 -3.89 4.15 5.68
CA VAL A 7 -4.43 5.50 5.57
C VAL A 7 -3.42 6.45 6.20
N LYS A 8 -3.04 7.48 5.44
CA LYS A 8 -2.11 8.53 5.85
C LYS A 8 -2.81 9.87 5.81
N CYS A 9 -2.56 10.69 6.81
CA CYS A 9 -3.07 12.04 6.89
C CYS A 9 -1.98 12.95 7.47
N VAL A 10 -1.84 14.15 6.92
CA VAL A 10 -0.87 15.13 7.41
C VAL A 10 -1.63 16.23 8.11
N ASP A 11 -1.29 16.49 9.38
CA ASP A 11 -1.95 17.55 10.15
C ASP A 11 -1.43 18.95 9.81
N SER A 12 -2.04 19.96 10.44
CA SER A 12 -1.67 21.37 10.27
C SER A 12 -0.26 21.71 10.75
N PHE A 13 0.38 20.83 11.54
CA PHE A 13 1.78 20.97 11.98
C PHE A 13 2.75 20.22 11.04
N GLY A 14 2.25 19.57 9.98
CA GLY A 14 3.04 18.81 9.02
C GLY A 14 3.44 17.41 9.52
N ILE A 15 2.79 16.90 10.57
CA ILE A 15 3.06 15.56 11.10
C ILE A 15 2.23 14.54 10.32
N GLU A 16 2.89 13.50 9.80
CA GLU A 16 2.23 12.38 9.15
C GLU A 16 1.71 11.37 10.18
N HIS A 17 0.40 11.17 10.15
CA HIS A 17 -0.32 10.18 10.94
C HIS A 17 -0.71 9.00 10.06
N THR A 18 -0.46 7.77 10.51
CA THR A 18 -0.72 6.55 9.73
C THR A 18 -1.56 5.52 10.49
N ALA A 19 -2.62 5.00 9.87
CA ALA A 19 -3.47 3.93 10.39
C ALA A 19 -3.60 2.75 9.41
N LYS A 20 -3.54 1.53 9.92
CA LYS A 20 -3.89 0.31 9.17
C LYS A 20 -5.34 -0.07 9.41
N VAL A 21 -6.12 -0.25 8.34
CA VAL A 21 -7.54 -0.61 8.37
C VAL A 21 -7.84 -1.69 7.34
N GLU A 22 -9.00 -2.33 7.46
CA GLU A 22 -9.57 -3.18 6.41
C GLU A 22 -10.85 -2.54 5.90
N ALA A 23 -11.05 -2.45 4.59
CA ALA A 23 -12.21 -1.78 4.01
C ALA A 23 -12.66 -2.40 2.69
N GLU A 24 -13.94 -2.26 2.35
CA GLU A 24 -14.53 -2.73 1.08
C GLU A 24 -14.51 -1.64 0.00
N SER A 25 -14.24 -0.38 0.38
CA SER A 25 -14.14 0.75 -0.53
C SER A 25 -13.10 1.77 -0.04
N LEU A 26 -12.65 2.65 -0.94
CA LEU A 26 -11.75 3.76 -0.60
C LEU A 26 -12.38 4.71 0.42
N PHE A 27 -13.68 5.00 0.27
CA PHE A 27 -14.38 5.88 1.20
C PHE A 27 -14.49 5.27 2.60
N GLU A 28 -14.83 3.98 2.69
CA GLU A 28 -14.83 3.26 3.97
C GLU A 28 -13.42 3.23 4.59
N ALA A 29 -12.38 3.02 3.78
CA ALA A 29 -10.99 3.05 4.25
C ALA A 29 -10.65 4.42 4.86
N ALA A 30 -10.96 5.51 4.17
CA ALA A 30 -10.70 6.87 4.63
C ALA A 30 -11.41 7.16 5.97
N VAL A 31 -12.72 6.88 6.06
CA VAL A 31 -13.50 7.09 7.30
C VAL A 31 -12.94 6.28 8.45
N ARG A 32 -12.69 4.97 8.25
CA ARG A 32 -12.15 4.10 9.30
C ARG A 32 -10.72 4.47 9.70
N GLY A 33 -9.93 4.95 8.74
CA GLY A 33 -8.57 5.46 8.98
C GLY A 33 -8.59 6.71 9.85
N LEU A 34 -9.40 7.71 9.49
CA LEU A 34 -9.57 8.93 10.27
C LEU A 34 -10.05 8.64 11.70
N TYR A 35 -11.06 7.76 11.88
CA TYR A 35 -11.50 7.33 13.21
C TYR A 35 -10.42 6.65 14.04
N LYS A 36 -9.46 5.95 13.41
CA LYS A 36 -8.41 5.21 14.10
C LYS A 36 -7.18 6.06 14.40
N LEU A 37 -6.93 7.08 13.59
CA LEU A 37 -5.91 8.10 13.83
C LEU A 37 -6.29 9.02 14.99
N ASP A 38 -7.57 9.01 15.36
CA ASP A 38 -8.04 9.81 16.45
C ASP A 38 -7.81 9.17 17.84
N SER A 39 -7.15 9.94 18.69
CA SER A 39 -7.36 9.86 20.14
C SER A 39 -7.51 11.24 20.82
N SER A 40 -7.47 12.35 20.06
CA SER A 40 -7.43 13.72 20.66
C SER A 40 -7.50 14.89 19.65
N PHE A 41 -7.86 14.69 18.37
CA PHE A 41 -7.74 15.74 17.33
C PHE A 41 -9.08 16.37 16.89
N TRP A 42 -10.24 15.90 17.37
CA TRP A 42 -11.57 16.31 16.86
C TRP A 42 -12.11 17.69 17.26
N THR A 43 -11.33 18.63 17.79
CA THR A 43 -11.94 19.83 18.42
C THR A 43 -12.12 21.04 17.49
N GLU A 44 -11.60 21.02 16.27
CA GLU A 44 -11.77 22.15 15.34
C GLU A 44 -12.28 21.68 13.96
N GLU A 45 -13.57 21.91 13.70
CA GLU A 45 -14.25 21.57 12.43
C GLU A 45 -13.54 22.16 11.19
N ASP A 46 -12.94 23.35 11.33
CA ASP A 46 -12.30 24.08 10.23
C ASP A 46 -10.98 23.45 9.74
N VAL A 47 -10.36 22.55 10.52
CA VAL A 47 -9.10 21.90 10.16
C VAL A 47 -9.33 20.78 9.14
N PHE A 48 -10.50 20.10 9.19
CA PHE A 48 -10.83 18.97 8.33
C PHE A 48 -11.03 19.35 6.87
N ASP A 49 -11.67 20.49 6.60
CA ASP A 49 -12.01 20.92 5.23
C ASP A 49 -10.77 21.18 4.36
N ARG A 50 -9.58 21.20 4.96
CA ARG A 50 -8.30 21.48 4.28
C ARG A 50 -7.31 20.31 4.30
N MET A 51 -7.64 19.19 4.94
CA MET A 51 -6.73 18.05 5.06
C MET A 51 -6.90 17.05 3.91
N ASP A 52 -5.78 16.67 3.30
CA ASP A 52 -5.73 15.57 2.36
C ASP A 52 -5.58 14.23 3.10
N VAL A 53 -6.33 13.22 2.63
CA VAL A 53 -6.22 11.84 3.11
C VAL A 53 -5.71 10.98 1.97
N THR A 54 -4.58 10.31 2.19
CA THR A 54 -4.01 9.33 1.27
C THR A 54 -4.41 7.92 1.72
N VAL A 55 -4.98 7.13 0.81
CA VAL A 55 -5.31 5.72 1.06
C VAL A 55 -4.50 4.84 0.13
N GLU A 56 -3.62 4.02 0.71
CA GLU A 56 -2.87 2.97 0.02
C GLU A 56 -3.60 1.63 0.20
N VAL A 57 -4.11 1.08 -0.90
CA VAL A 57 -4.73 -0.26 -0.90
C VAL A 57 -3.63 -1.28 -1.18
N HIS A 58 -3.34 -2.14 -0.22
CA HIS A 58 -2.45 -3.26 -0.43
C HIS A 58 -3.28 -4.44 -0.92
N GLU A 59 -3.09 -4.85 -2.17
CA GLU A 59 -3.60 -6.15 -2.61
C GLU A 59 -2.90 -7.26 -1.83
N GLU A 60 -3.56 -8.41 -1.69
CA GLU A 60 -2.97 -9.57 -1.02
C GLU A 60 -1.55 -9.81 -1.54
N PRO A 61 -0.56 -9.96 -0.64
CA PRO A 61 0.82 -10.07 -1.08
C PRO A 61 0.98 -11.33 -1.94
N THR A 62 1.25 -11.13 -3.23
CA THR A 62 1.61 -12.24 -4.11
C THR A 62 2.95 -12.81 -3.65
N THR A 63 2.91 -13.98 -3.01
CA THR A 63 4.10 -14.66 -2.51
C THR A 63 4.67 -15.57 -3.59
N HIS A 64 5.89 -15.29 -4.05
CA HIS A 64 6.63 -16.17 -4.93
C HIS A 64 7.83 -16.77 -4.18
N THR A 65 7.89 -18.10 -4.10
CA THR A 65 9.06 -18.81 -3.58
C THR A 65 9.94 -19.28 -4.74
N VAL A 66 11.18 -18.79 -4.79
CA VAL A 66 12.16 -19.17 -5.81
C VAL A 66 13.32 -19.92 -5.15
N LYS A 67 13.69 -21.09 -5.68
CA LYS A 67 14.89 -21.81 -5.23
C LYS A 67 16.14 -21.05 -5.66
N VAL A 68 16.99 -20.69 -4.69
CA VAL A 68 18.26 -19.99 -4.94
C VAL A 68 19.15 -20.76 -5.93
N GLU A 69 19.14 -22.09 -5.90
CA GLU A 69 19.88 -22.91 -6.87
C GLU A 69 19.40 -22.69 -8.32
N LYS A 70 18.09 -22.66 -8.55
CA LYS A 70 17.52 -22.35 -9.88
C LYS A 70 17.85 -20.94 -10.31
N LEU A 71 17.80 -19.97 -9.38
CA LEU A 71 18.19 -18.59 -9.65
C LEU A 71 19.67 -18.49 -10.04
N LYS A 72 20.55 -19.17 -9.31
CA LYS A 72 21.99 -19.24 -9.63
C LYS A 72 22.24 -19.91 -10.98
N HIS A 73 21.53 -20.98 -11.29
CA HIS A 73 21.64 -21.64 -12.59
C HIS A 73 21.13 -20.74 -13.72
N TRP A 74 20.03 -20.02 -13.51
CA TRP A 74 19.50 -19.04 -14.46
C TRP A 74 20.50 -17.88 -14.70
N ILE A 75 21.03 -17.27 -13.63
CA ILE A 75 22.08 -16.22 -13.74
C ILE A 75 23.30 -16.73 -14.51
N LYS A 76 23.73 -17.97 -14.26
CA LYS A 76 24.90 -18.58 -14.93
C LYS A 76 24.63 -18.99 -16.38
N SER A 77 23.39 -19.35 -16.71
CA SER A 77 22.99 -19.75 -18.07
C SER A 77 22.66 -18.55 -18.97
N HIS A 78 22.41 -17.37 -18.40
CA HIS A 78 21.95 -16.20 -19.12
C HIS A 78 22.90 -15.00 -19.01
N GLY A 79 23.84 -14.89 -19.96
CA GLY A 79 24.29 -13.59 -20.46
C GLY A 79 23.20 -12.87 -21.28
N ARG A 80 21.91 -13.05 -20.96
CA ARG A 80 20.76 -12.47 -21.68
C ARG A 80 19.65 -12.10 -20.72
N HIS A 81 19.17 -10.87 -20.86
CA HIS A 81 18.28 -10.19 -19.93
C HIS A 81 16.93 -10.91 -19.73
N PRO A 82 16.36 -10.94 -18.52
CA PRO A 82 15.05 -11.57 -18.22
C PRO A 82 13.85 -11.00 -19.00
N ARG A 83 14.03 -9.88 -19.73
CA ARG A 83 13.01 -9.29 -20.60
C ARG A 83 12.78 -10.07 -21.89
N GLU A 84 13.72 -10.91 -22.33
CA GLU A 84 13.61 -11.60 -23.63
C GLU A 84 12.74 -12.87 -23.57
N GLU A 85 12.63 -13.52 -22.40
CA GLU A 85 11.82 -14.75 -22.26
C GLU A 85 10.30 -14.48 -22.27
N ALA A 86 9.85 -13.28 -21.93
CA ALA A 86 8.43 -12.93 -21.94
C ALA A 86 7.82 -12.81 -23.35
N LYS A 87 8.66 -12.77 -24.41
CA LYS A 87 8.20 -12.50 -25.78
C LYS A 87 8.12 -13.73 -26.70
N ASN A 88 8.57 -14.91 -26.25
CA ASN A 88 8.66 -16.10 -27.13
C ASN A 88 7.82 -17.31 -26.66
N ARG A 89 6.61 -17.05 -26.17
CA ARG A 89 5.56 -18.07 -26.05
C ARG A 89 4.34 -17.60 -26.85
N ASN A 90 4.41 -17.80 -28.16
CA ASN A 90 3.27 -17.78 -29.08
C ASN A 90 3.40 -18.98 -30.02
#